data_AF-A0A820LN14-F1
#
_entry.id   AF-A0A820LN14-F1
#
_cell.length_a   1.000
_cell.length_b   1.000
_cell.length_c   1.000
_cell.angle_alpha   90.00
_cell.angle_beta   90.00
_cell.angle_gamma   90.00
#
_symmetry.space_group_name_H-M   'P 1'
#
loop_
_entity.id
_entity.type
_entity.pdbx_description
1 polymer ?
#
loop_
_entity_poly.entity_id
_entity_poly.type
_entity_poly.pdbx_seq_one_letter_code
_entity_poly.pdbx_strand_id
1 'polypeptide(L)'
;MNTFGDEMFGQPAVLRTYFYAISDLAVGGRCHCNGHANKCTKKGGVHKNETRCECEHNTIGRDCDVCHSAYNDAPWKAAGVIDAHPCKACVCNGYAKNCTFSRELYERTGHGSVCIDCAGNRGGPNCESCKLGFFRLPNTEGECSACGCDSIGKFY
;
A
#
# COMPACT_ATOMS: atom_id res chain seq x y z
N MET A 1 -41.23 -14.03 17.38
CA MET A 1 -42.11 -12.98 17.92
C MET A 1 -42.73 -13.55 19.19
N ASN A 2 -42.60 -12.87 20.33
CA ASN A 2 -43.17 -13.42 21.57
C ASN A 2 -44.69 -13.30 21.49
N THR A 3 -45.36 -14.45 21.60
CA THR A 3 -46.80 -14.61 21.45
C THR A 3 -47.53 -14.55 22.78
N PHE A 4 -46.86 -14.28 23.91
CA PHE A 4 -47.42 -14.12 25.27
C PHE A 4 -48.51 -15.12 25.71
N GLY A 5 -48.67 -16.25 25.01
CA GLY A 5 -49.74 -17.23 25.19
C GLY A 5 -51.09 -16.92 24.52
N ASP A 6 -51.27 -15.81 23.81
CA ASP A 6 -52.55 -15.42 23.19
C ASP A 6 -52.77 -15.98 21.77
N GLU A 7 -51.83 -16.78 21.26
CA GLU A 7 -51.88 -17.48 19.97
C GLU A 7 -53.01 -18.52 19.83
N MET A 8 -53.66 -18.90 20.95
CA MET A 8 -54.66 -19.98 21.01
C MET A 8 -55.97 -19.73 20.23
N PHE A 9 -56.22 -18.51 19.74
CA PHE A 9 -57.50 -18.18 19.12
C PHE A 9 -57.45 -17.78 17.64
N GLY A 10 -56.26 -17.64 17.03
CA GLY A 10 -56.12 -17.31 15.60
C GLY A 10 -56.90 -16.07 15.15
N GLN A 11 -57.33 -15.22 16.08
CA GLN A 11 -58.21 -14.11 15.79
C GLN A 11 -57.43 -12.99 15.10
N PRO A 12 -57.96 -12.40 14.02
CA PRO A 12 -57.26 -11.35 13.26
C PRO A 12 -56.85 -10.13 14.09
N ALA A 13 -57.55 -9.86 15.19
CA ALA A 13 -57.22 -8.77 16.12
C ALA A 13 -55.98 -9.08 16.97
N VAL A 14 -55.79 -10.34 17.38
CA VAL A 14 -54.63 -10.82 18.14
C VAL A 14 -53.39 -10.86 17.25
N LEU A 15 -53.53 -11.26 16.00
CA LEU A 15 -52.41 -11.25 15.05
C LEU A 15 -51.86 -9.84 14.75
N ARG A 16 -52.62 -8.78 15.05
CA ARG A 16 -52.21 -7.37 14.89
C ARG A 16 -51.43 -6.80 16.08
N THR A 17 -51.40 -7.49 17.22
CA THR A 17 -50.64 -7.06 18.41
C THR A 17 -49.18 -7.53 18.37
N TYR A 18 -48.87 -8.48 17.49
CA TYR A 18 -47.53 -8.99 17.29
C TYR A 18 -46.79 -8.19 16.21
N PHE A 19 -45.99 -7.22 16.64
CA PHE A 19 -45.16 -6.42 15.75
C PHE A 19 -43.81 -6.14 16.40
N TYR A 20 -42.79 -5.92 15.56
CA TYR A 20 -41.54 -5.34 16.02
C TYR A 20 -41.66 -3.82 15.93
N ALA A 21 -41.31 -3.12 16.99
CA ALA A 21 -41.16 -1.67 16.97
C ALA A 21 -39.82 -1.31 17.61
N ILE A 22 -39.08 -0.44 16.92
CA ILE A 22 -37.77 0.07 17.37
C ILE A 22 -37.94 1.57 17.54
N SER A 23 -37.69 2.07 18.74
CA SER A 23 -37.75 3.51 19.04
C SER A 23 -36.47 4.24 18.64
N ASP A 24 -35.31 3.59 18.80
CA ASP A 24 -34.00 4.13 18.44
C ASP A 24 -33.04 3.00 18.07
N LEU A 25 -32.11 3.29 17.15
CA LEU A 25 -31.05 2.38 16.73
C LEU A 25 -29.74 3.16 16.60
N ALA A 26 -28.81 2.93 17.53
CA ALA A 26 -27.46 3.47 17.48
C ALA A 26 -26.45 2.39 17.10
N VAL A 27 -25.59 2.69 16.12
CA VAL A 27 -24.47 1.83 15.71
C VAL A 27 -23.17 2.61 15.89
N GLY A 28 -22.41 2.26 16.92
CA GLY A 28 -21.09 2.82 17.17
C GLY A 28 -20.03 2.18 16.27
N GLY A 29 -19.14 2.98 15.71
CA GLY A 29 -18.06 2.50 14.86
C GLY A 29 -16.98 3.54 14.62
N ARG A 30 -15.85 3.07 14.10
CA ARG A 30 -14.75 3.91 13.59
C ARG A 30 -14.38 3.44 12.20
N CYS A 31 -13.79 4.31 11.39
CA CYS A 31 -13.21 3.85 10.14
C CYS A 31 -12.07 2.86 10.40
N HIS A 32 -11.94 1.89 9.50
CA HIS A 32 -10.83 0.97 9.50
C HIS A 32 -9.70 1.52 8.62
N CYS A 33 -8.70 2.16 9.23
CA CYS A 33 -7.55 2.73 8.52
C CYS A 33 -6.23 2.03 8.83
N ASN A 34 -6.29 0.79 9.34
CA ASN A 34 -5.11 0.01 9.78
C ASN A 34 -4.17 0.74 10.75
N GLY A 35 -4.67 1.75 11.47
CA GLY A 35 -3.89 2.60 12.36
C GLY A 35 -2.95 3.59 11.66
N HIS A 36 -3.08 3.77 10.34
CA HIS A 36 -2.31 4.76 9.56
C HIS A 36 -3.11 6.01 9.18
N ALA A 37 -4.24 6.28 9.84
CA ALA A 37 -4.93 7.55 9.72
C ALA A 37 -5.67 7.87 11.02
N ASN A 38 -5.76 9.15 11.35
CA ASN A 38 -6.55 9.65 12.48
C ASN A 38 -7.96 10.12 12.07
N LYS A 39 -8.22 10.26 10.76
CA LYS A 39 -9.44 10.82 10.21
C LYS A 39 -9.81 10.17 8.88
N CYS A 40 -11.10 10.22 8.57
CA CYS A 40 -11.63 9.85 7.27
C CYS A 40 -12.45 11.01 6.71
N THR A 41 -12.41 11.17 5.39
CA THR A 41 -13.22 12.13 4.69
C THR A 41 -14.07 11.45 3.63
N LYS A 42 -15.27 12.00 3.42
CA LYS A 42 -16.10 11.62 2.27
C LYS A 42 -15.47 12.26 1.04
N LYS A 43 -14.72 11.48 0.27
CA LYS A 43 -14.16 11.96 -1.01
C LYS A 43 -15.16 11.64 -2.12
N GLY A 44 -15.33 12.56 -3.06
CA GLY A 44 -16.13 12.36 -4.27
C GLY A 44 -15.41 11.41 -5.22
N GLY A 45 -15.46 10.12 -4.95
CA GLY A 45 -15.01 9.05 -5.85
C GLY A 45 -16.09 8.63 -6.85
N VAL A 46 -15.84 7.52 -7.56
CA VAL A 46 -16.77 6.91 -8.53
C VAL A 46 -18.15 6.65 -7.92
N HIS A 47 -18.20 6.36 -6.62
CA HIS A 47 -19.42 6.35 -5.82
C HIS A 47 -19.48 7.63 -4.97
N LYS A 48 -20.41 8.53 -5.31
CA LYS A 48 -20.71 9.71 -4.49
C LYS A 48 -21.04 9.23 -3.06
N ASN A 49 -20.26 9.70 -2.07
CA ASN A 49 -20.29 9.34 -0.63
C ASN A 49 -19.36 8.20 -0.16
N GLU A 50 -18.34 7.81 -0.92
CA GLU A 50 -17.32 6.90 -0.37
C GLU A 50 -16.47 7.57 0.71
N THR A 51 -16.48 6.98 1.92
CA THR A 51 -15.61 7.40 3.03
C THR A 51 -14.24 6.75 2.85
N ARG A 52 -13.19 7.58 2.86
CA ARG A 52 -11.80 7.14 2.70
C ARG A 52 -10.93 7.70 3.81
N CYS A 53 -9.95 6.93 4.25
CA CYS A 53 -8.97 7.35 5.24
C CYS A 53 -8.04 8.45 4.68
N GLU A 54 -7.67 9.40 5.52
CA GLU A 54 -6.60 10.37 5.24
C GLU A 54 -5.26 9.75 5.66
N CYS A 55 -4.73 8.89 4.78
CA CYS A 55 -3.58 8.05 5.10
C CYS A 55 -2.31 8.86 5.39
N GLU A 56 -1.58 8.40 6.41
CA GLU A 56 -0.26 8.82 6.85
C GLU A 56 0.73 7.65 6.70
N HIS A 57 1.92 7.75 7.31
CA HIS A 57 2.90 6.65 7.37
C HIS A 57 3.32 6.09 5.99
N ASN A 58 3.24 6.93 4.95
CA ASN A 58 3.51 6.61 3.56
C ASN A 58 2.61 5.48 3.00
N THR A 59 1.41 5.33 3.55
CA THR A 59 0.39 4.40 3.08
C THR A 59 -0.64 5.10 2.19
N ILE A 60 -1.29 4.32 1.34
CA ILE A 60 -2.36 4.69 0.42
C ILE A 60 -3.41 3.57 0.39
N GLY A 61 -4.41 3.72 -0.47
CA GLY A 61 -5.57 2.85 -0.51
C GLY A 61 -6.76 3.47 0.21
N ARG A 62 -7.88 2.75 0.28
CA ARG A 62 -9.10 3.23 0.94
C ARG A 62 -8.94 3.18 2.46
N ASP A 63 -8.32 2.10 2.91
CA ASP A 63 -8.16 1.72 4.32
C ASP A 63 -6.67 1.79 4.74
N CYS A 64 -5.82 2.46 3.95
CA CYS A 64 -4.37 2.60 4.18
C CYS A 64 -3.61 1.27 4.18
N ASP A 65 -4.00 0.38 3.27
CA ASP A 65 -3.61 -1.03 3.14
C ASP A 65 -2.52 -1.29 2.10
N VAL A 66 -1.98 -0.23 1.49
CA VAL A 66 -0.95 -0.31 0.44
C VAL A 66 0.13 0.74 0.69
N CYS A 67 1.39 0.44 0.44
CA CYS A 67 2.46 1.45 0.49
C CYS A 67 2.49 2.33 -0.76
N HIS A 68 2.92 3.59 -0.63
CA HIS A 68 3.27 4.41 -1.77
C HIS A 68 4.36 3.74 -2.63
N SER A 69 4.35 3.98 -3.95
CA SER A 69 5.33 3.42 -4.89
C SER A 69 6.79 3.74 -4.56
N ALA A 70 7.02 4.86 -3.87
CA ALA A 70 8.34 5.29 -3.40
C ALA A 70 8.74 4.72 -2.02
N TYR A 71 7.91 3.84 -1.43
CA TYR A 71 8.08 3.32 -0.08
C TYR A 71 7.86 1.80 0.03
N ASN A 72 8.45 1.02 -0.89
CA ASN A 72 8.31 -0.44 -0.93
C ASN A 72 9.59 -1.20 -0.49
N ASP A 73 10.39 -0.65 0.42
CA ASP A 73 11.62 -1.33 0.88
C ASP A 73 11.36 -2.45 1.91
N ALA A 74 10.20 -2.45 2.55
CA ALA A 74 9.78 -3.44 3.54
C ALA A 74 8.32 -3.83 3.30
N PRO A 75 7.87 -5.02 3.73
CA PRO A 75 6.48 -5.40 3.58
C PRO A 75 5.57 -4.50 4.41
N TRP A 76 4.41 -4.14 3.85
CA TRP A 76 3.37 -3.39 4.57
C TRP A 76 2.92 -4.16 5.82
N LYS A 77 2.64 -3.42 6.91
CA LYS A 77 2.03 -3.94 8.13
C LYS A 77 1.15 -2.87 8.74
N ALA A 78 0.01 -3.27 9.30
CA ALA A 78 -0.82 -2.37 10.11
C ALA A 78 -0.03 -1.80 11.31
N ALA A 79 -0.38 -0.59 11.72
CA ALA A 79 0.20 0.02 12.91
C ALA A 79 -0.16 -0.76 14.18
N GLY A 80 0.84 -1.00 15.02
CA GLY A 80 0.68 -1.57 16.36
C GLY A 80 0.61 -0.49 17.43
N VAL A 81 0.53 -0.91 18.70
CA VAL A 81 0.52 0.01 19.85
C VAL A 81 1.90 0.66 20.08
N ILE A 82 2.97 -0.07 19.74
CA ILE A 82 4.36 0.34 20.01
C ILE A 82 5.03 0.92 18.76
N ASP A 83 4.79 0.31 17.60
CA ASP A 83 5.37 0.73 16.32
C ASP A 83 4.25 1.03 15.32
N ALA A 84 4.33 2.20 14.68
CA ALA A 84 3.41 2.63 13.64
C ALA A 84 3.60 1.85 12.32
N HIS A 85 4.68 1.09 12.18
CA HIS A 85 5.06 0.34 10.99
C HIS A 85 4.94 1.15 9.68
N PRO A 86 5.55 2.34 9.60
CA PRO A 86 5.47 3.13 8.38
C PRO A 86 6.17 2.44 7.22
N CYS A 87 5.60 2.59 6.02
CA CYS A 87 6.21 2.09 4.79
C CYS A 87 7.60 2.74 4.61
N LYS A 88 8.57 1.91 4.19
CA LYS A 88 9.99 2.27 4.16
C LYS A 88 10.41 2.72 2.76
N ALA A 89 11.09 3.88 2.69
CA ALA A 89 11.49 4.51 1.45
C ALA A 89 12.37 3.60 0.59
N CYS A 90 12.17 3.65 -0.73
CA CYS A 90 12.96 2.88 -1.69
C CYS A 90 14.46 3.22 -1.61
N VAL A 91 15.30 2.19 -1.65
CA VAL A 91 16.76 2.33 -1.65
C VAL A 91 17.28 2.27 -3.09
N CYS A 92 17.32 3.41 -3.79
CA CYS A 92 17.68 3.47 -5.22
C CYS A 92 18.91 4.30 -5.55
N ASN A 93 19.75 4.60 -4.55
CA ASN A 93 20.97 5.42 -4.69
C ASN A 93 20.75 6.78 -5.38
N GLY A 94 19.52 7.33 -5.32
CA GLY A 94 19.14 8.58 -5.98
C GLY A 94 18.81 8.48 -7.48
N TYR A 95 18.90 7.29 -8.08
CA TYR A 95 18.71 7.08 -9.52
C TYR A 95 17.32 6.57 -9.92
N ALA A 96 16.46 6.26 -8.95
CA ALA A 96 15.05 6.00 -9.19
C ALA A 96 14.22 6.50 -8.00
N LYS A 97 12.95 6.82 -8.25
CA LYS A 97 12.02 7.27 -7.21
C LYS A 97 11.09 6.17 -6.73
N ASN A 98 10.78 5.21 -7.59
CA ASN A 98 9.81 4.15 -7.32
C ASN A 98 10.52 2.79 -7.27
N CYS A 99 9.98 1.88 -6.47
CA CYS A 99 10.43 0.49 -6.39
C CYS A 99 9.26 -0.45 -6.14
N THR A 100 9.46 -1.72 -6.46
CA THR A 100 8.65 -2.84 -5.98
C THR A 100 9.35 -3.52 -4.79
N PHE A 101 8.58 -4.32 -4.05
CA PHE A 101 9.11 -5.10 -2.94
C PHE A 101 9.50 -6.52 -3.41
N SER A 102 10.70 -6.97 -3.03
CA SER A 102 11.17 -8.35 -3.17
C SER A 102 11.40 -8.98 -1.80
N ARG A 103 10.63 -10.02 -1.49
CA ARG A 103 10.78 -10.78 -0.24
C ARG A 103 12.16 -11.43 -0.13
N GLU A 104 12.65 -12.00 -1.22
CA GLU A 104 13.94 -12.70 -1.24
C GLU A 104 15.10 -11.74 -0.92
N LEU A 105 15.08 -10.53 -1.49
CA LEU A 105 16.10 -9.52 -1.21
C LEU A 105 16.03 -9.05 0.24
N TYR A 106 14.81 -8.85 0.76
CA TYR A 106 14.58 -8.42 2.13
C TYR A 106 15.07 -9.46 3.15
N GLU A 107 14.80 -10.74 2.93
CA GLU A 107 15.26 -11.82 3.81
C GLU A 107 16.80 -11.93 3.81
N ARG A 108 17.44 -11.67 2.67
CA ARG A 108 18.90 -11.74 2.54
C ARG A 108 19.64 -10.51 3.07
N THR A 109 19.06 -9.31 2.94
CA THR A 109 19.78 -8.04 3.15
C THR A 109 19.14 -7.11 4.18
N GLY A 110 17.90 -7.38 4.59
CA GLY A 110 17.07 -6.44 5.36
C GLY A 110 16.38 -5.36 4.52
N HIS A 111 16.64 -5.32 3.20
CA HIS A 111 16.08 -4.36 2.26
C HIS A 111 15.41 -5.07 1.08
N GLY A 112 14.19 -4.67 0.75
CA GLY A 112 13.36 -5.33 -0.26
C GLY A 112 13.21 -4.53 -1.54
N SER A 113 13.78 -3.33 -1.62
CA SER A 113 13.62 -2.46 -2.78
C SER A 113 14.16 -3.08 -4.07
N VAL A 114 13.31 -3.14 -5.09
CA VAL A 114 13.71 -3.35 -6.49
C VAL A 114 13.27 -2.14 -7.30
N CYS A 115 14.23 -1.29 -7.61
CA CYS A 115 14.02 0.00 -8.25
C CYS A 115 13.50 -0.14 -9.67
N ILE A 116 12.56 0.74 -10.04
CA ILE A 116 11.95 0.80 -11.35
C ILE A 116 12.57 1.99 -12.10
N ASP A 117 12.94 1.77 -13.37
CA ASP A 117 13.44 2.80 -14.27
C ASP A 117 14.65 3.59 -13.75
N CYS A 118 15.71 2.86 -13.33
CA CYS A 118 16.98 3.46 -12.98
C CYS A 118 17.53 4.39 -14.08
N ALA A 119 17.73 5.66 -13.72
CA ALA A 119 18.30 6.70 -14.56
C ALA A 119 19.82 6.53 -14.75
N GLY A 120 20.40 7.31 -15.67
CA GLY A 120 21.85 7.35 -15.88
C GLY A 120 22.45 6.01 -16.30
N ASN A 121 21.71 5.22 -17.08
CA ASN A 121 22.11 3.89 -17.56
C ASN A 121 22.52 2.92 -16.45
N ARG A 122 21.94 3.07 -15.26
CA ARG A 122 22.16 2.18 -14.12
C ARG A 122 21.20 1.01 -14.10
N GLY A 123 21.63 -0.08 -13.49
CA GLY A 123 20.89 -1.31 -13.28
C GLY A 123 21.17 -1.87 -11.89
N GLY A 124 20.67 -3.10 -11.66
CA GLY A 124 20.65 -3.73 -10.35
C GLY A 124 19.42 -3.33 -9.52
N PRO A 125 19.08 -4.09 -8.46
CA PRO A 125 17.90 -3.84 -7.65
C PRO A 125 17.86 -2.45 -7.00
N ASN A 126 19.01 -1.82 -6.76
CA ASN A 126 19.15 -0.54 -6.09
C ASN A 126 19.78 0.54 -7.01
N CYS A 127 19.82 0.32 -8.32
CA CYS A 127 20.53 1.17 -9.29
C CYS A 127 22.05 1.32 -9.00
N GLU A 128 22.63 0.30 -8.38
CA GLU A 128 24.01 0.28 -7.91
C GLU A 128 25.03 -0.12 -8.98
N SER A 129 24.60 -0.71 -10.10
CA SER A 129 25.48 -1.14 -11.19
C SER A 129 25.16 -0.40 -12.49
N CYS A 130 25.98 -0.57 -13.53
CA CYS A 130 25.62 -0.11 -14.87
C CYS A 130 24.82 -1.19 -15.60
N LYS A 131 23.91 -0.77 -16.48
CA LYS A 131 23.19 -1.70 -17.38
C LYS A 131 24.20 -2.41 -18.29
N LEU A 132 23.80 -3.57 -18.82
CA LEU A 132 24.57 -4.25 -19.85
C LEU A 132 24.84 -3.31 -21.03
N GLY A 133 26.08 -3.32 -21.54
CA GLY A 133 26.54 -2.39 -22.58
C GLY A 133 27.00 -1.02 -22.04
N PHE A 134 27.05 -0.84 -20.72
CA PHE A 134 27.61 0.34 -20.07
C PHE A 134 28.63 -0.06 -19.00
N PHE A 135 29.58 0.84 -18.72
CA PHE A 135 30.60 0.66 -17.70
C PHE A 135 30.84 1.97 -16.93
N ARG A 136 31.36 1.86 -15.70
CA ARG A 136 31.78 3.04 -14.93
C ARG A 136 33.14 3.51 -15.40
N LEU A 137 33.26 4.80 -15.73
CA LEU A 137 34.56 5.40 -16.01
C LEU A 137 35.29 5.73 -14.70
N PRO A 138 36.61 5.50 -14.61
CA PRO A 138 37.41 6.04 -13.52
C PRO A 138 37.23 7.57 -13.43
N ASN A 139 37.11 8.09 -12.21
CA ASN A 139 37.03 9.54 -11.91
C ASN A 139 35.76 10.27 -12.38
N THR A 140 34.75 9.57 -12.87
CA THR A 140 33.38 10.09 -12.93
C THR A 140 32.68 9.66 -11.64
N GLU A 141 31.78 10.45 -11.07
CA GLU A 141 31.06 10.14 -9.81
C GLU A 141 30.08 8.95 -9.95
N GLY A 142 30.54 7.83 -10.52
CA GLY A 142 29.75 6.65 -10.82
C GLY A 142 28.90 6.78 -12.10
N GLU A 143 29.25 7.65 -13.04
CA GLU A 143 28.51 7.74 -14.31
C GLU A 143 28.73 6.48 -15.17
N CYS A 144 27.64 6.00 -15.78
CA CYS A 144 27.66 4.84 -16.67
C CYS A 144 27.77 5.30 -18.13
N SER A 145 28.92 5.01 -18.74
CA SER A 145 29.21 5.33 -20.14
C SER A 145 29.01 4.11 -21.04
N ALA A 146 28.55 4.34 -22.27
CA ALA A 146 28.31 3.27 -23.23
C ALA A 146 29.63 2.61 -23.63
N CYS A 147 29.62 1.28 -23.75
CA CYS A 147 30.74 0.54 -24.28
C CYS A 147 30.92 0.89 -25.77
N GLY A 148 32.14 1.23 -26.18
CA GLY A 148 32.51 1.44 -27.58
C GLY A 148 32.75 0.13 -28.34
N CYS A 149 31.83 -0.83 -28.23
CA CYS A 149 31.98 -2.12 -28.90
C CYS A 149 31.83 -1.94 -30.42
N ASP A 150 32.90 -2.16 -31.18
CA ASP A 150 32.83 -2.25 -32.64
C ASP A 150 31.98 -3.47 -33.04
N SER A 151 31.10 -3.32 -34.02
CA SER A 151 30.31 -4.38 -34.66
C SER A 151 31.13 -5.59 -35.15
N ILE A 152 32.44 -5.42 -35.35
CA ILE A 152 33.40 -6.45 -35.77
C ILE A 152 34.06 -7.16 -34.57
N GLY A 153 33.81 -6.72 -33.32
CA GLY A 153 34.25 -7.40 -32.11
C GLY A 153 35.71 -7.14 -31.71
N LYS A 154 36.19 -5.90 -31.85
CA LYS A 154 37.49 -5.50 -31.28
C LYS A 154 37.31 -4.67 -30.01
N PHE A 155 37.98 -5.10 -28.95
CA PHE A 155 38.24 -4.28 -27.77
C PHE A 155 39.44 -3.37 -28.09
N TYR A 156 39.31 -2.07 -27.82
CA TYR A 156 40.44 -1.14 -27.72
C TYR A 156 40.79 -0.94 -26.25
#